data_AF-A0A656GLQ5-F1
#
_entry.id   AF-A0A656GLQ5-F1
#
_cell.length_a   1.000
_cell.length_b   1.000
_cell.length_c   1.000
_cell.angle_alpha   90.00
_cell.angle_beta   90.00
_cell.angle_gamma   90.00
#
_symmetry.space_group_name_H-M   'P 1'
#
loop_
_entity.id
_entity.type
_entity.pdbx_description
1 polymer ?
#
loop_
_entity_poly.entity_id
_entity_poly.type
_entity_poly.pdbx_seq_one_letter_code
_entity_poly.pdbx_strand_id
1 'polypeptide(L)' 'YVIYTSGSTGKPKGAGNSHRALVNRLHWMQKAYGLDGSDTVLQKTPFSF' A
#
# COMPACT_ATOMS: atom_id res chain seq x y z
N TYR A 1 1.33 -5.35 -6.53
CA TYR A 1 0.09 -6.02 -6.08
C TYR A 1 -1.10 -5.42 -6.83
N VAL A 2 -2.28 -6.04 -6.77
CA VAL A 2 -3.51 -5.50 -7.36
C VAL A 2 -4.56 -5.40 -6.26
N ILE A 3 -5.19 -4.22 -6.11
CA ILE A 3 -6.37 -4.03 -5.26
C ILE A 3 -7.56 -3.73 -6.15
N TYR A 4 -8.71 -4.32 -5.84
CA TYR A 4 -9.94 -4.07 -6.58
C TYR A 4 -10.71 -2.92 -5.95
N THR A 5 -11.22 -2.03 -6.80
CA THR A 5 -12.07 -0.91 -6.40
C THR A 5 -13.41 -0.98 -7.11
N SER A 6 -14.40 -0.26 -6.56
CA SER A 6 -15.71 -0.13 -7.21
C SER A 6 -15.56 0.45 -8.61
N GLY A 7 -16.19 -0.18 -9.59
CA GLY A 7 -16.20 0.28 -10.98
C GLY A 7 -17.52 0.96 -11.32
N SER A 8 -17.44 2.08 -12.03
CA SER A 8 -18.61 2.84 -12.51
C SER A 8 -19.57 2.06 -13.42
N THR A 9 -19.14 0.92 -13.97
CA THR A 9 -19.94 0.05 -14.84
C THR A 9 -20.53 -1.17 -14.10
N GLY A 10 -20.51 -1.17 -12.77
CA GLY A 10 -20.99 -2.27 -11.94
C GLY A 10 -20.06 -3.49 -11.83
N LYS A 11 -18.91 -3.46 -12.51
CA LYS A 11 -17.86 -4.49 -12.42
C LYS A 11 -16.62 -3.90 -11.74
N PRO A 12 -16.04 -4.54 -10.71
CA PRO A 12 -14.83 -4.05 -10.05
C PRO A 12 -13.66 -3.87 -11.02
N LYS A 13 -12.83 -2.85 -10.76
CA LYS A 13 -11.63 -2.56 -11.55
C LYS A 13 -10.38 -2.89 -10.72
N GLY A 14 -9.40 -3.55 -11.34
CA GLY A 14 -8.12 -3.84 -10.69
C GLY A 14 -7.15 -2.67 -10.83
N ALA A 15 -6.69 -2.13 -9.69
CA ALA A 15 -5.62 -1.14 -9.63
C ALA A 15 -4.26 -1.83 -9.45
N GLY A 16 -3.49 -1.91 -10.54
CA GLY A 16 -2.18 -2.57 -10.56
C GLY A 16 -1.05 -1.68 -10.05
N ASN A 17 -0.42 -2.10 -8.95
CA ASN A 17 0.78 -1.49 -8.39
C ASN A 17 2.02 -2.31 -8.76
N SER A 18 2.96 -1.67 -9.47
CA SER A 18 4.25 -2.29 -9.80
C SER A 18 5.16 -2.40 -8.58
N HIS A 19 6.12 -3.32 -8.63
CA HIS A 19 7.12 -3.45 -7.58
C HIS A 19 7.93 -2.15 -7.39
N ARG A 20 8.33 -1.50 -8.49
CA ARG A 20 9.06 -0.21 -8.46
C ARG A 20 8.27 0.89 -7.75
N ALA A 21 6.97 1.00 -8.02
CA ALA A 21 6.13 2.01 -7.37
C ALA A 21 6.02 1.77 -5.85
N LEU A 22 5.87 0.51 -5.43
CA LEU A 22 5.84 0.13 -4.02
C LEU A 22 7.16 0.46 -3.32
N VAL A 23 8.29 0.08 -3.90
CA VAL A 23 9.63 0.35 -3.34
C VAL A 23 9.86 1.85 -3.17
N ASN A 24 9.51 2.65 -4.18
CA ASN A 24 9.61 4.11 -4.09
C ASN A 24 8.77 4.68 -2.94
N ARG A 25 7.54 4.18 -2.76
CA ARG A 25 6.63 4.62 -1.69
C ARG A 25 7.17 4.29 -0.29
N LEU A 26 7.75 3.10 -0.13
CA LEU A 26 8.31 2.66 1.15
C LEU A 26 9.60 3.42 1.52
N HIS A 27 10.50 3.66 0.57
CA HIS A 27 11.69 4.46 0.81
C HIS A 27 11.35 5.90 1.22
N TRP A 28 10.35 6.51 0.58
CA TRP A 28 9.86 7.82 1.01
C TRP A 28 9.32 7.81 2.44
N MET A 29 8.53 6.79 2.84
CA MET A 29 8.03 6.69 4.23
C MET A 29 9.17 6.58 5.21
N GLN A 30 10.13 5.72 4.92
CA GLN A 30 11.25 5.51 5.81
C GLN A 30 12.03 6.81 6.02
N LYS A 31 12.25 7.59 4.95
CA LYS A 31 12.91 8.89 5.05
C LYS A 31 12.09 9.93 5.82
N ALA A 32 10.77 9.92 5.65
CA ALA A 32 9.88 10.91 6.25
C ALA A 32 9.58 10.64 7.73
N TYR A 33 9.46 9.37 8.10
CA TYR A 33 9.00 8.94 9.43
C TYR A 33 10.09 8.27 10.28
N GLY A 34 11.18 7.80 9.66
CA GLY A 34 12.38 7.38 10.39
C GLY A 34 12.20 6.17 11.32
N LEU A 35 11.27 5.27 11.02
CA LEU A 35 10.99 4.10 11.88
C LEU A 35 12.26 3.28 12.11
N ASP A 36 12.48 2.84 13.35
CA ASP A 36 13.62 2.01 13.71
C ASP A 36 13.19 0.74 14.47
N GLY A 37 14.16 -0.03 14.96
CA GLY A 37 13.91 -1.31 15.61
C GLY A 37 13.23 -1.21 16.99
N SER A 38 13.10 0.00 17.55
CA SER A 38 12.38 0.25 18.79
C SER A 38 10.89 0.50 18.59
N ASP A 39 10.47 0.77 17.34
CA ASP A 39 9.07 1.00 17.00
C ASP A 39 8.26 -0.30 16.89
N THR A 40 6.97 -0.20 17.18
CA THR A 40 6.00 -1.28 16.92
C THR A 40 4.92 -0.79 15.96
N VAL A 41 4.77 -1.48 14.83
CA VAL A 41 3.77 -1.15 13.81
C VAL A 41 2.54 -2.05 13.95
N LEU A 42 1.38 -1.44 14.17
CA LEU A 42 0.11 -2.18 14.24
C LEU A 42 -0.43 -2.47 12.84
N GLN A 43 -0.57 -3.75 12.49
CA GLN A 43 -1.31 -4.17 11.29
C GLN A 43 -2.82 -4.17 11.58
N LYS A 44 -3.44 -3.00 11.49
CA LYS A 44 -4.88 -2.83 11.68
C LYS A 44 -5.67 -2.98 10.37
N THR A 45 -5.08 -2.53 9.27
CA THR A 45 -5.76 -2.48 7.96
C THR A 45 -5.94 -3.89 7.39
N PRO A 46 -7.15 -4.29 6.95
CA PRO A 46 -7.35 -5.56 6.27
C PRO A 46 -6.53 -5.64 4.99
N PHE A 47 -6.10 -6.84 4.60
CA PHE A 47 -5.13 -7.02 3.50
C PHE A 47 -5.60 -6.51 2.12
N SER A 48 -6.91 -6.32 1.93
CA SER A 48 -7.52 -5.89 0.67
C SER A 48 -7.51 -4.37 0.46
N PHE A 49 -6.86 -3.61 1.35
CA PHE A 49 -6.78 -2.13 1.32
C PHE A 49 -5.34 -1.63 1.25
#